data_AF-A0A183UZN5-F1
#
_entry.id   AF-A0A183UZN5-F1
#
_cell.length_a   1.000
_cell.length_b   1.000
_cell.length_c   1.000
_cell.angle_alpha   90.00
_cell.angle_beta   90.00
_cell.angle_gamma   90.00
#
_symmetry.space_group_name_H-M   'P 1'
#
loop_
_entity.id
_entity.type
_entity.pdbx_description
1 polymer ?
#
loop_
_entity_poly.entity_id
_entity_poly.type
_entity_poly.pdbx_seq_one_letter_code
_entity_poly.pdbx_strand_id
1 'polypeptide(L)'
;MHSLLARSLRLLLPIVLLLVSNSLASRKYHRYFPRRYDLTLSVRNHNVTEAKFFRLNGVGHTADFYVAPGDVFTKTYEASLREVRRKGYWTLFVEFPGDRYSKSPRKIISRDSFNHWIMEVYYYPGAVGFSDWHRVHGDLMMNNEV
;
A
#
# COMPACT_ATOMS: atom_id res chain seq x y z
N MET A 1 31.76 60.28 2.00
CA MET A 1 30.41 59.75 2.33
C MET A 1 29.82 58.83 1.25
N HIS A 2 30.16 58.98 -0.04
CA HIS A 2 29.65 58.10 -1.11
C HIS A 2 30.12 56.62 -1.05
N SER A 3 31.30 56.34 -0.48
CA SER A 3 31.85 54.98 -0.38
C SER A 3 31.17 54.10 0.68
N LEU A 4 30.61 54.69 1.73
CA LEU A 4 29.89 53.96 2.80
C LEU A 4 28.49 53.53 2.34
N LEU A 5 27.79 54.38 1.59
CA LEU A 5 26.50 54.07 0.98
C LEU A 5 26.61 52.98 -0.10
N ALA A 6 27.67 53.01 -0.90
CA ALA A 6 27.93 51.96 -1.88
C ALA A 6 28.25 50.60 -1.22
N ARG A 7 28.87 50.60 -0.03
CA ARG A 7 29.24 49.39 0.71
C ARG A 7 28.02 48.75 1.39
N SER A 8 27.13 49.54 1.96
CA SER A 8 25.87 49.04 2.53
C SER A 8 24.92 48.51 1.43
N LEU A 9 24.85 49.19 0.28
CA LEU A 9 24.06 48.72 -0.86
C LEU A 9 24.55 47.38 -1.43
N ARG A 10 25.87 47.17 -1.49
CA ARG A 10 26.49 45.91 -1.94
C ARG A 10 26.22 44.73 -1.00
N LEU A 11 26.01 44.99 0.30
CA LEU A 11 25.71 43.95 1.29
C LEU A 11 24.20 43.63 1.36
N LEU A 12 23.34 44.61 1.08
CA LEU A 12 21.89 44.41 1.07
C LEU A 12 21.40 43.62 -0.15
N LEU A 13 22.06 43.79 -1.30
CA LEU A 13 21.69 43.14 -2.56
C LEU A 13 21.71 41.59 -2.50
N PRO A 14 22.77 40.92 -1.96
CA PRO A 14 22.76 39.46 -1.82
C PRO A 14 21.72 38.96 -0.80
N ILE A 15 21.42 39.74 0.25
CA ILE A 15 20.41 39.40 1.26
C ILE A 15 19.01 39.42 0.65
N VAL A 16 18.69 40.48 -0.12
CA VAL A 16 17.41 40.57 -0.84
C VAL A 16 17.29 39.45 -1.86
N LEU A 17 18.36 39.12 -2.59
CA LEU A 17 18.36 38.02 -3.55
C LEU A 17 18.07 36.66 -2.87
N LEU A 18 18.68 36.39 -1.70
CA LEU A 18 18.45 35.18 -0.90
C LEU A 18 17.01 35.06 -0.39
N LEU A 19 16.41 36.17 0.03
CA LEU A 19 15.02 36.22 0.48
C LEU A 19 14.03 36.01 -0.68
N VAL A 20 14.30 36.61 -1.84
CA VAL A 20 13.48 36.43 -3.05
C VAL A 20 13.60 35.00 -3.57
N SER A 21 14.78 34.40 -3.60
CA SER A 21 14.95 33.00 -4.03
C SER A 21 14.23 32.02 -3.10
N ASN A 22 14.27 32.22 -1.79
CA ASN A 22 13.55 31.36 -0.83
C ASN A 22 12.03 31.50 -0.95
N SER A 23 11.51 32.71 -1.16
CA SER A 23 10.07 32.92 -1.35
C SER A 23 9.54 32.33 -2.66
N LEU A 24 10.36 32.34 -3.73
CA LEU A 24 10.03 31.70 -5.00
C LEU A 24 10.16 30.16 -4.92
N ALA A 25 11.18 29.64 -4.23
CA ALA A 25 11.37 28.21 -4.01
C ALA A 25 10.25 27.57 -3.15
N SER A 26 9.66 28.34 -2.23
CA SER A 26 8.54 27.88 -1.38
C SER A 26 7.28 27.51 -2.17
N ARG A 27 7.14 27.91 -3.44
CA ARG A 27 5.91 27.68 -4.24
C ARG A 27 5.78 26.28 -4.85
N LYS A 28 6.74 25.37 -4.63
CA LYS A 28 6.67 23.98 -5.11
C LYS A 28 6.13 22.96 -4.11
N TYR A 29 5.47 23.41 -3.04
CA TYR A 29 4.63 22.49 -2.27
C TYR A 29 3.31 22.29 -3.01
N HIS A 30 3.26 21.27 -3.88
CA HIS A 30 1.99 20.77 -4.40
C HIS A 30 1.04 20.60 -3.21
N ARG A 31 -0.08 21.35 -3.20
CA ARG A 31 -1.19 21.08 -2.27
C ARG A 31 -1.69 19.68 -2.61
N TYR A 32 -1.22 18.70 -1.84
CA TYR A 32 -1.60 17.31 -1.98
C TYR A 32 -3.07 17.18 -1.60
N PHE A 33 -3.93 17.17 -2.61
CA PHE A 33 -5.35 16.92 -2.42
C PHE A 33 -5.58 15.55 -1.78
N PRO A 34 -6.54 15.45 -0.86
CA PRO A 34 -6.99 14.19 -0.30
C PRO A 34 -7.62 13.32 -1.40
N ARG A 35 -6.83 12.44 -2.02
CA ARG A 35 -7.35 11.39 -2.91
C ARG A 35 -7.71 10.17 -2.07
N ARG A 36 -9.01 9.83 -2.02
CA ARG A 36 -9.47 8.51 -1.55
C ARG A 36 -8.82 7.45 -2.44
N TYR A 37 -8.27 6.42 -1.83
CA TYR A 37 -7.56 5.36 -2.53
C TYR A 37 -8.23 4.04 -2.18
N ASP A 38 -8.85 3.42 -3.19
CA ASP A 38 -9.51 2.13 -3.02
C ASP A 38 -8.49 1.02 -3.30
N LEU A 39 -8.23 0.20 -2.29
CA LEU A 39 -7.32 -0.94 -2.38
C LEU A 39 -8.14 -2.22 -2.42
N THR A 40 -8.06 -2.96 -3.53
CA THR A 40 -8.63 -4.29 -3.67
C THR A 40 -7.55 -5.34 -3.40
N LEU A 41 -7.82 -6.24 -2.46
CA LEU A 41 -6.98 -7.40 -2.17
C LEU A 41 -7.78 -8.66 -2.44
N SER A 42 -7.18 -9.55 -3.22
CA SER A 42 -7.71 -10.87 -3.52
C SER A 42 -6.81 -11.96 -2.96
N VAL A 43 -7.43 -13.04 -2.50
CA VAL A 43 -6.76 -14.23 -2.00
C VAL A 43 -7.36 -15.44 -2.71
N ARG A 44 -6.55 -16.15 -3.49
CA ARG A 44 -6.95 -17.38 -4.18
C ARG A 44 -6.50 -18.58 -3.38
N ASN A 45 -7.45 -19.43 -3.01
CA ASN A 45 -7.15 -20.69 -2.36
C ASN A 45 -7.07 -21.78 -3.44
N HIS A 46 -5.90 -22.38 -3.65
CA HIS A 46 -5.77 -23.44 -4.66
C HIS A 46 -6.26 -24.79 -4.15
N ASN A 47 -5.84 -25.18 -2.94
CA ASN A 47 -6.06 -26.53 -2.43
C ASN A 47 -6.02 -26.64 -0.89
N VAL A 48 -6.12 -25.54 -0.15
CA VAL A 48 -6.15 -25.56 1.32
C VAL A 48 -7.56 -25.90 1.81
N THR A 49 -7.75 -27.13 2.29
CA THR A 49 -9.04 -27.64 2.80
C THR A 49 -9.16 -27.58 4.31
N GLU A 50 -8.04 -27.76 5.02
CA GLU A 50 -8.01 -27.89 6.49
C GLU A 50 -8.01 -26.55 7.24
N ALA A 51 -8.07 -25.43 6.52
CA ALA A 51 -8.09 -24.12 7.15
C ALA A 51 -9.43 -23.89 7.87
N LYS A 52 -9.36 -23.42 9.11
CA LYS A 52 -10.52 -22.98 9.90
C LYS A 52 -11.05 -21.66 9.33
N PHE A 53 -10.16 -20.70 9.11
CA PHE A 53 -10.44 -19.46 8.39
C PHE A 53 -9.15 -18.80 7.90
N PHE A 54 -9.32 -17.85 6.99
CA PHE A 54 -8.29 -16.94 6.51
C PHE A 54 -8.51 -15.58 7.16
N ARG A 55 -7.42 -14.93 7.59
CA ARG A 55 -7.44 -13.59 8.18
C ARG A 55 -6.51 -12.68 7.43
N LEU A 56 -7.06 -11.66 6.78
CA LEU A 56 -6.29 -10.59 6.14
C LEU A 56 -6.22 -9.40 7.09
N ASN A 57 -5.00 -9.08 7.54
CA ASN A 57 -4.75 -8.00 8.48
C ASN A 57 -3.91 -6.90 7.82
N GLY A 58 -4.37 -5.66 7.92
CA GLY A 58 -3.81 -4.48 7.28
C GLY A 58 -3.86 -3.25 8.20
N VAL A 59 -3.63 -2.08 7.62
CA VAL A 59 -3.66 -0.81 8.37
C VAL A 59 -5.08 -0.53 8.83
N GLY A 60 -5.39 -0.81 10.11
CA GLY A 60 -6.70 -0.55 10.71
C GLY A 60 -7.82 -1.51 10.25
N HIS A 61 -7.51 -2.46 9.37
CA HIS A 61 -8.48 -3.40 8.82
C HIS A 61 -8.09 -4.84 9.11
N THR A 62 -9.04 -5.58 9.67
CA THR A 62 -8.97 -7.04 9.79
C THR A 62 -10.18 -7.63 9.11
N ALA A 63 -9.98 -8.62 8.27
CA ALA A 63 -11.06 -9.37 7.65
C ALA A 63 -10.81 -10.85 7.85
N ASP A 64 -11.74 -11.51 8.53
CA ASP A 64 -11.78 -12.96 8.69
C ASP A 64 -12.79 -13.49 7.69
N PHE A 65 -12.41 -14.51 6.93
CA PHE A 65 -13.22 -15.06 5.85
C PHE A 65 -12.89 -16.53 5.60
N TYR A 66 -13.82 -17.20 4.93
CA TYR A 66 -13.66 -18.57 4.47
C TYR A 66 -13.59 -18.58 2.94
N VAL A 67 -12.69 -19.39 2.38
CA VAL A 67 -12.54 -19.58 0.93
C VAL A 67 -12.41 -21.06 0.68
N ALA A 68 -13.32 -21.62 -0.11
CA ALA A 68 -13.20 -23.02 -0.51
C ALA A 68 -11.99 -23.20 -1.46
N PRO A 69 -11.43 -24.42 -1.54
CA PRO A 69 -10.41 -24.74 -2.53
C PRO A 69 -10.91 -24.46 -3.95
N GLY A 70 -10.09 -23.81 -4.77
CA GLY A 70 -10.42 -23.36 -6.12
C GLY A 70 -10.95 -21.92 -6.19
N ASP A 71 -11.50 -21.39 -5.09
CA ASP A 71 -12.16 -20.10 -5.06
C ASP A 71 -11.22 -18.91 -4.75
N VAL A 72 -11.73 -17.71 -5.03
CA VAL A 72 -11.05 -16.44 -4.79
C VAL A 72 -11.90 -15.55 -3.90
N PHE A 73 -11.35 -15.15 -2.76
CA PHE A 73 -11.89 -14.05 -1.98
C PHE A 73 -11.38 -12.73 -2.52
N THR A 74 -12.26 -11.74 -2.67
CA THR A 74 -11.88 -10.39 -3.08
C THR A 74 -12.57 -9.37 -2.19
N LYS A 75 -11.81 -8.41 -1.67
CA LYS A 75 -12.35 -7.32 -0.87
C LYS A 75 -11.65 -6.00 -1.16
N THR A 76 -12.45 -4.95 -1.29
CA THR A 76 -11.98 -3.58 -1.47
C THR A 76 -12.04 -2.83 -0.15
N TYR A 77 -10.96 -2.13 0.18
CA TYR A 77 -10.78 -1.32 1.37
C TYR A 77 -10.61 0.13 0.95
N GLU A 78 -11.43 1.03 1.50
CA GLU A 78 -11.21 2.46 1.33
C GLU A 78 -10.06 2.88 2.24
N ALA A 79 -8.87 3.05 1.67
CA ALA A 79 -7.72 3.50 2.43
C ALA A 79 -7.82 5.03 2.61
N SER A 80 -8.17 5.46 3.82
CA SER A 80 -8.29 6.87 4.16
C SER A 80 -6.90 7.54 4.22
N LEU A 81 -6.80 8.81 3.81
CA LEU A 81 -5.53 9.55 3.71
C LEU A 81 -4.71 9.68 4.98
N ARG A 82 -5.28 9.43 6.16
CA ARG A 82 -4.50 9.35 7.40
C ARG A 82 -3.68 8.06 7.48
N GLU A 83 -4.21 6.98 6.93
CA GLU A 83 -3.55 5.67 6.85
C GLU A 83 -2.60 5.62 5.65
N VAL A 84 -3.01 6.16 4.50
CA VAL A 84 -2.23 6.20 3.25
C VAL A 84 -1.04 7.15 3.28
N ARG A 85 -1.03 8.15 4.19
CA ARG A 85 0.18 8.95 4.45
C ARG A 85 1.32 8.12 5.03
N ARG A 86 1.03 6.93 5.58
CA ARG A 86 2.01 6.00 6.11
C ARG A 86 1.99 4.73 5.25
N LYS A 87 3.18 4.26 4.90
CA LYS A 87 3.39 2.97 4.26
C LYS A 87 2.76 1.88 5.13
N GLY A 88 1.75 1.19 4.61
CA GLY A 88 0.98 0.16 5.30
C GLY A 88 1.47 -1.25 4.99
N TYR A 89 1.29 -2.18 5.93
CA TYR A 89 1.63 -3.58 5.73
C TYR A 89 0.38 -4.44 5.81
N TRP A 90 0.18 -5.28 4.80
CA TRP A 90 -0.89 -6.25 4.72
C TRP A 90 -0.31 -7.65 4.80
N THR A 91 -0.93 -8.51 5.60
CA THR A 91 -0.46 -9.88 5.82
C THR A 91 -1.67 -10.81 5.87
N LEU A 92 -1.55 -11.94 5.20
CA LEU A 92 -2.53 -13.01 5.25
C LEU A 92 -2.10 -14.04 6.31
N PHE A 93 -3.05 -14.46 7.11
CA PHE A 93 -2.93 -15.56 8.05
C PHE A 93 -3.89 -16.65 7.64
N VAL A 94 -3.44 -17.90 7.77
CA VAL A 94 -4.26 -19.09 7.56
C VAL A 94 -4.25 -19.84 8.88
N GLU A 95 -5.40 -19.90 9.55
CA GLU A 95 -5.56 -20.58 10.83
C GLU A 95 -6.03 -22.02 10.60
N PHE A 96 -5.41 -22.97 11.31
CA PHE A 96 -5.70 -24.39 11.27
C PHE A 96 -6.25 -24.85 12.62
N PRO A 97 -6.96 -25.99 12.66
CA PRO A 97 -7.30 -26.67 13.91
C PRO A 97 -6.05 -26.90 14.79
N GLY A 98 -6.25 -26.74 16.11
CA GLY A 98 -5.17 -26.85 17.10
C GLY A 98 -4.31 -25.59 17.26
N ASP A 99 -4.90 -24.41 17.03
CA ASP A 99 -4.28 -23.09 17.22
C ASP A 99 -2.97 -22.86 16.45
N ARG A 100 -2.79 -23.60 15.35
CA ARG A 100 -1.65 -23.42 14.44
C ARG A 100 -2.03 -22.40 13.38
N TYR A 101 -1.08 -21.56 12.98
CA TYR A 101 -1.28 -20.63 11.87
C TYR A 101 -0.08 -20.56 10.95
N SER A 102 -0.33 -20.30 9.68
CA SER A 102 0.67 -19.93 8.68
C SER A 102 0.52 -18.46 8.31
N LYS A 103 1.64 -17.80 8.03
CA LYS A 103 1.70 -16.35 7.78
C LYS A 103 2.37 -16.07 6.46
N SER A 104 1.76 -15.21 5.66
CA SER A 104 2.30 -14.83 4.35
C SER A 104 3.36 -13.72 4.42
N PRO A 105 4.13 -13.52 3.34
CA PRO A 105 4.96 -12.33 3.18
C PRO A 105 4.13 -11.04 3.24
N ARG A 106 4.70 -10.02 3.88
CA ARG A 106 4.02 -8.73 4.07
C ARG A 106 3.93 -7.99 2.73
N LYS A 107 2.73 -7.61 2.32
CA LYS A 107 2.54 -6.64 1.25
C LYS A 107 2.65 -5.24 1.79
N ILE A 108 3.59 -4.49 1.24
CA ILE A 108 3.66 -3.07 1.49
C ILE A 108 2.74 -2.33 0.51
N ILE A 109 1.79 -1.56 1.05
CA ILE A 109 0.92 -0.67 0.30
C ILE A 109 1.18 0.77 0.71
N SER A 110 1.24 1.65 -0.28
CA SER A 110 1.33 3.10 -0.14
C SER A 110 0.33 3.76 -1.08
N ARG A 111 0.23 5.09 -1.02
CA ARG A 111 -0.61 5.90 -1.92
C ARG A 111 -0.41 5.60 -3.40
N ASP A 112 0.83 5.39 -3.80
CA ASP A 112 1.21 5.22 -5.20
C ASP A 112 1.28 3.74 -5.60
N SER A 113 0.80 2.85 -4.71
CA SER A 113 0.70 1.43 -5.03
C SER A 113 -0.39 1.20 -6.07
N PHE A 114 -0.29 0.06 -6.74
CA PHE A 114 -1.33 -0.41 -7.63
C PHE A 114 -2.58 -0.79 -6.82
N ASN A 115 -3.77 -0.55 -7.37
CA ASN A 115 -5.03 -0.66 -6.61
C ASN A 115 -5.48 -2.09 -6.37
N HIS A 116 -5.12 -3.06 -7.23
CA HIS A 116 -5.58 -4.46 -7.08
C HIS A 116 -4.42 -5.46 -7.01
N TRP A 117 -4.31 -6.15 -5.88
CA TRP A 117 -3.34 -7.22 -5.70
C TRP A 117 -3.99 -8.54 -5.39
N ILE A 118 -3.39 -9.64 -5.87
CA ILE A 118 -3.77 -11.00 -5.57
C ILE A 118 -2.61 -11.75 -4.93
N MET A 119 -2.92 -12.61 -3.97
CA MET A 119 -2.02 -13.61 -3.42
C MET A 119 -2.65 -14.99 -3.58
N GLU A 120 -1.82 -15.97 -3.91
CA GLU A 120 -2.22 -17.36 -4.06
C GLU A 120 -1.72 -18.16 -2.86
N VAL A 121 -2.57 -19.05 -2.35
CA VAL A 121 -2.29 -19.90 -1.18
C VAL A 121 -2.38 -21.35 -1.60
N TYR A 122 -1.38 -22.13 -1.21
CA TYR A 122 -1.25 -23.53 -1.56
C TYR A 122 -0.95 -24.36 -0.32
N TYR A 123 -1.51 -25.56 -0.29
CA TYR A 123 -1.13 -26.62 0.62
C TYR A 123 -0.08 -27.50 -0.05
N TYR A 124 1.05 -27.66 0.62
CA TYR A 124 2.01 -28.74 0.43
C TYR A 124 1.83 -29.74 1.57
N PRO A 125 2.13 -31.04 1.37
CA PRO A 125 2.02 -32.01 2.45
C PRO A 125 2.74 -31.55 3.73
N GLY A 126 1.97 -31.18 4.75
CA GLY A 126 2.47 -30.69 6.04
C GLY A 126 2.76 -29.18 6.17
N ALA A 127 2.62 -28.37 5.12
CA ALA A 127 2.89 -26.92 5.18
C ALA A 127 2.06 -26.10 4.20
N VAL A 128 1.76 -24.85 4.55
CA VAL A 128 1.10 -23.91 3.63
C VAL A 128 2.09 -22.92 3.05
N GLY A 129 2.10 -22.83 1.73
CA GLY A 129 2.88 -21.88 0.97
C GLY A 129 2.03 -20.71 0.49
N PHE A 130 2.72 -19.59 0.24
CA PHE A 130 2.14 -18.36 -0.27
C PHE A 130 2.93 -17.91 -1.48
N SER A 131 2.25 -17.48 -2.54
CA SER A 131 2.89 -16.76 -3.63
C SER A 131 3.35 -15.38 -3.19
N ASP A 132 4.11 -14.71 -4.05
CA ASP A 132 4.25 -13.27 -3.96
C ASP A 132 2.91 -12.57 -4.26
N TRP A 133 2.86 -11.28 -3.93
CA TRP A 133 1.70 -10.45 -4.26
C TRP A 133 1.79 -9.98 -5.71
N HIS A 134 0.86 -10.44 -6.55
CA HIS A 134 0.79 -10.12 -7.97
C HIS A 134 -0.20 -8.98 -8.23
N ARG A 135 0.08 -8.16 -9.25
CA ARG A 135 -0.83 -7.10 -9.71
C ARG A 135 -1.91 -7.72 -10.58
N VAL A 136 -3.17 -7.43 -10.28
CA VAL A 136 -4.27 -7.86 -11.14
C VAL A 136 -4.59 -6.74 -12.12
N HIS A 137 -4.25 -6.94 -13.38
CA HIS A 137 -4.72 -6.06 -14.45
C HIS A 137 -6.15 -6.46 -14.79
N GLY A 138 -7.02 -5.48 -15.10
CA GLY A 138 -8.46 -5.69 -15.28
C GLY A 138 -8.85 -6.81 -16.27
N ASP A 139 -7.95 -7.18 -17.19
CA ASP A 139 -8.18 -8.22 -18.20
C ASP A 139 -7.99 -9.65 -17.68
N LEU A 140 -7.32 -9.87 -16.53
CA LEU A 140 -7.00 -11.21 -16.03
C LEU A 140 -8.16 -11.94 -15.34
N MET A 141 -9.27 -11.26 -15.08
CA MET A 141 -10.47 -11.87 -14.48
C MET A 141 -11.47 -12.41 -15.52
N MET A 142 -11.27 -12.13 -16.81
CA MET A 142 -12.16 -12.59 -17.90
C MET A 142 -11.78 -13.97 -18.48
N ASN A 143 -10.61 -14.51 -18.15
CA ASN A 143 -10.07 -15.72 -18.81
C ASN A 143 -10.28 -17.02 -18.00
N ASN A 144 -10.99 -17.00 -16.88
CA ASN A 144 -11.26 -18.19 -16.06
C ASN A 144 -12.75 -18.61 -16.04
N GLU A 145 -13.58 -18.03 -16.92
CA GLU A 145 -14.91 -18.57 -17.22
C GLU A 145 -14.83 -19.40 -18.51
N VAL A 146 -14.50 -20.70 -18.39
CA VAL A 146 -14.79 -21.72 -19.40
C VAL A 146 -15.31 -22.96 -18.71
#